data_AF-A0A948FZP9-F1
#
_entry.id   AF-A0A948FZP9-F1
#
_cell.length_a   1.000
_cell.length_b   1.000
_cell.length_c   1.000
_cell.angle_alpha   90.00
_cell.angle_beta   90.00
_cell.angle_gamma   90.00
#
_symmetry.space_group_name_H-M   'P 1'
#
loop_
_entity.id
_entity.type
_entity.pdbx_description
1 polymer ?
#
loop_
_entity_poly.entity_id
_entity_poly.type
_entity_poly.pdbx_seq_one_letter_code
_entity_poly.pdbx_strand_id
1 'polypeptide(L)'
;MNNKLKKIILLGGDIIIFYASLYFALLIRYSSAELWKTHFWPFTIILFFWLIIFYISNLYNLNIAINNFTFFQISNKTLVITSLISIAFFYLIPNIGITPKRNLFIFIIVFVILFTVWRQFYNWSLKTYLPKNKLAIIGYNKLVEELIKELQKKPHIGYIVSLIADDTNKNIFSNNIPIINNFTDLPELIKKNKITSIIFTINPHQSPELRIALFNCLSLKINYFSLPDFYEIITNRVPIEAIDQMWFLEKLNGGNKIWFDYFKNFYDFLLALIILLITLPGWLIIAIIIKLTSHGPIFFIM
;
A
#
# COMPACT_ATOMS: atom_id res chain seq x y z
N MET A 1 9.25 -7.06 -17.57
CA MET A 1 9.12 -8.04 -16.46
C MET A 1 7.70 -7.98 -15.89
N ASN A 2 7.00 -9.11 -15.81
CA ASN A 2 5.61 -9.20 -15.33
C ASN A 2 5.49 -8.66 -13.88
N ASN A 3 4.42 -7.94 -13.56
CA ASN A 3 4.19 -7.40 -12.20
C ASN A 3 4.16 -8.50 -11.14
N LYS A 4 3.74 -9.72 -11.48
CA LYS A 4 3.81 -10.90 -10.60
C LYS A 4 5.26 -11.27 -10.24
N LEU A 5 6.17 -11.29 -11.21
CA LEU A 5 7.59 -11.60 -11.00
C LEU A 5 8.26 -10.56 -10.09
N LYS A 6 7.95 -9.27 -10.28
CA LYS A 6 8.46 -8.19 -9.42
C LYS A 6 8.06 -8.39 -7.96
N LYS A 7 6.80 -8.75 -7.70
CA LYS A 7 6.30 -9.05 -6.35
C LYS A 7 6.97 -10.28 -5.73
N ILE A 8 7.20 -11.33 -6.52
CA ILE A 8 7.89 -12.55 -6.07
C ILE A 8 9.34 -12.23 -5.69
N ILE A 9 10.06 -11.44 -6.49
CA ILE A 9 11.44 -11.01 -6.19
C ILE A 9 11.47 -10.20 -4.89
N LEU A 10 10.51 -9.31 -4.69
CA LEU A 10 10.42 -8.49 -3.48
C LEU A 10 10.20 -9.36 -2.23
N LEU A 11 9.26 -10.30 -2.30
CA LEU A 11 8.97 -11.25 -1.22
C LEU A 11 10.18 -12.15 -0.93
N GLY A 12 10.82 -12.69 -1.97
CA GLY A 12 12.03 -13.50 -1.82
C GLY A 12 13.17 -12.71 -1.18
N GLY A 13 13.35 -11.44 -1.56
CA GLY A 13 14.32 -10.55 -0.94
C GLY A 13 14.06 -10.31 0.54
N ASP A 14 12.80 -10.06 0.94
CA ASP A 14 12.44 -9.87 2.35
C ASP A 14 12.76 -11.13 3.19
N ILE A 15 12.52 -12.33 2.66
CA ILE A 15 12.86 -13.60 3.32
C ILE A 15 14.38 -13.73 3.48
N ILE A 16 15.15 -13.44 2.42
CA ILE A 16 16.61 -13.51 2.44
C ILE A 16 17.16 -12.55 3.49
N ILE A 17 16.64 -11.32 3.57
CA ILE A 17 17.06 -10.32 4.55
C ILE A 17 16.71 -10.72 5.96
N PHE A 18 15.55 -11.33 6.17
CA PHE A 18 15.18 -11.83 7.48
C PHE A 18 16.20 -12.85 8.00
N TYR A 19 16.53 -13.86 7.19
CA TYR A 19 17.52 -14.86 7.57
C TYR A 19 18.95 -14.31 7.64
N ALA A 20 19.32 -13.40 6.73
CA ALA A 20 20.60 -12.70 6.81
C ALA A 20 20.71 -11.88 8.10
N SER A 21 19.63 -11.22 8.51
CA SER A 21 19.59 -10.44 9.75
C SER A 21 19.72 -11.34 10.98
N LEU A 22 19.12 -12.52 10.96
CA LEU A 22 19.32 -13.53 12.00
C LEU A 22 20.78 -13.98 12.06
N TYR A 23 21.40 -14.22 10.90
CA TYR A 23 22.77 -14.68 10.81
C TYR A 23 23.75 -13.63 11.36
N PHE A 24 23.60 -12.38 10.93
CA PHE A 24 24.41 -11.26 11.42
C PHE A 24 24.16 -10.99 12.92
N ALA A 25 22.92 -11.10 13.40
CA ALA A 25 22.63 -10.92 14.82
C ALA A 25 23.33 -11.98 15.69
N LEU A 26 23.40 -13.23 15.22
CA LEU A 26 24.12 -14.30 15.92
C LEU A 26 25.64 -14.09 15.87
N LEU A 27 26.18 -13.67 14.72
CA LEU A 27 27.60 -13.33 14.60
C LEU A 27 28.00 -12.18 15.52
N ILE A 28 27.21 -11.10 15.57
CA ILE A 28 27.50 -9.94 16.43
C ILE A 28 27.49 -10.32 17.91
N ARG A 29 26.61 -11.25 18.31
CA ARG A 29 26.47 -11.60 19.72
C ARG A 29 27.44 -12.69 20.18
N TYR A 30 27.56 -13.77 19.42
CA TYR A 30 28.27 -14.99 19.83
C TYR A 30 29.60 -15.16 19.12
N SER A 31 29.92 -14.30 18.14
CA SER A 31 31.09 -14.42 17.26
C SER A 31 31.16 -15.75 16.50
N SER A 32 30.09 -16.56 16.53
CA SER A 32 29.94 -17.84 15.86
C SER A 32 28.49 -18.06 15.45
N ALA A 33 28.28 -18.87 14.41
CA ALA A 33 26.95 -19.22 13.88
C ALA A 33 26.46 -20.59 14.37
N GLU A 34 27.12 -21.20 15.36
CA GLU A 34 26.82 -22.57 15.82
C GLU A 34 25.41 -22.70 16.40
N LEU A 35 24.89 -21.62 16.98
CA LEU A 35 23.53 -21.53 17.53
C LEU A 35 22.45 -21.29 16.47
N TRP A 36 22.78 -21.31 15.17
CA TRP A 36 21.80 -21.10 14.09
C TRP A 36 20.63 -22.08 14.17
N LYS A 37 20.92 -23.37 14.36
CA LYS A 37 19.88 -24.43 14.36
C LYS A 37 18.85 -24.25 15.47
N THR A 38 19.27 -23.76 16.63
CA THR A 38 18.37 -23.53 17.76
C THR A 38 17.49 -22.31 17.55
N HIS A 39 18.01 -21.27 16.88
CA HIS A 39 17.28 -20.03 16.60
C HIS A 39 16.43 -20.09 15.33
N PHE A 40 16.71 -21.02 14.41
CA PHE A 40 16.02 -21.12 13.13
C PHE A 40 14.50 -21.29 13.31
N TRP A 41 14.07 -22.34 14.04
CA TRP A 41 12.64 -22.66 14.17
C TRP A 41 11.80 -21.55 14.83
N PRO A 42 12.19 -20.97 15.98
CA PRO A 42 11.44 -19.88 16.58
C PRO A 42 11.32 -18.65 15.68
N PHE A 43 12.41 -18.30 14.97
CA PHE A 43 12.40 -17.15 14.06
C PHE A 43 11.63 -17.42 12.76
N THR A 44 11.55 -18.67 12.29
CA THR A 44 10.70 -19.03 11.14
C THR A 44 9.21 -18.86 11.45
N ILE A 45 8.77 -19.19 12.67
CA ILE A 45 7.39 -18.92 13.10
C ILE A 45 7.10 -17.42 13.04
N ILE A 46 8.03 -16.60 13.54
CA ILE A 46 7.91 -15.14 13.51
C ILE A 46 7.90 -14.60 12.07
N LEU A 47 8.77 -15.13 11.20
CA LEU A 47 8.80 -14.76 9.78
C LEU A 47 7.42 -14.96 9.13
N PHE A 48 6.74 -16.07 9.43
CA PHE A 48 5.41 -16.33 8.87
C PHE A 48 4.41 -15.23 9.26
N PHE A 49 4.37 -14.85 10.54
CA PHE A 49 3.53 -13.73 10.99
C PHE A 49 3.95 -12.39 10.36
N TRP A 50 5.26 -12.14 10.23
CA TRP A 50 5.77 -10.93 9.58
C TRP A 50 5.34 -10.83 8.12
N LEU A 51 5.38 -11.93 7.36
CA LEU A 51 4.94 -11.94 5.96
C LEU A 51 3.44 -11.65 5.84
N ILE A 52 2.61 -12.18 6.74
CA ILE A 52 1.18 -11.86 6.79
C ILE A 52 0.98 -10.37 7.04
N ILE A 53 1.69 -9.81 8.01
CA ILE A 53 1.58 -8.39 8.35
C ILE A 53 2.08 -7.51 7.20
N PHE A 54 3.18 -7.87 6.55
CA PHE A 54 3.69 -7.17 5.37
C PHE A 54 2.68 -7.18 4.22
N TYR A 55 1.95 -8.30 4.07
CA TYR A 55 0.87 -8.42 3.09
C TYR A 55 -0.31 -7.52 3.43
N ILE A 56 -0.80 -7.55 4.67
CA ILE A 56 -1.91 -6.70 5.15
C ILE A 56 -1.56 -5.21 5.05
N SER A 57 -0.33 -4.84 5.41
CA SER A 57 0.20 -3.47 5.29
C SER A 57 0.45 -3.03 3.83
N ASN A 58 0.16 -3.89 2.85
CA ASN A 58 0.27 -3.61 1.42
C ASN A 58 1.71 -3.26 0.96
N LEU A 59 2.75 -3.74 1.66
CA LEU A 59 4.16 -3.48 1.35
C LEU A 59 4.63 -4.16 0.05
N TYR A 60 3.81 -5.04 -0.53
CA TYR A 60 4.03 -5.70 -1.81
C TYR A 60 3.32 -5.02 -2.98
N ASN A 61 2.66 -3.89 -2.75
CA ASN A 61 2.08 -3.10 -3.83
C ASN A 61 3.17 -2.27 -4.50
N LEU A 62 3.45 -2.56 -5.78
CA LEU A 62 4.49 -1.88 -6.55
C LEU A 62 4.25 -0.37 -6.70
N ASN A 63 3.00 0.07 -6.62
CA ASN A 63 2.65 1.50 -6.67
C ASN A 63 3.08 2.24 -5.39
N ILE A 64 3.08 1.54 -4.25
CA ILE A 64 3.54 2.05 -2.94
C ILE A 64 5.03 1.80 -2.75
N ALA A 65 5.59 0.78 -3.41
CA ALA A 65 6.99 0.42 -3.29
C ALA A 65 7.94 1.54 -3.75
N ILE A 66 7.51 2.42 -4.67
CA ILE A 66 8.31 3.56 -5.10
C ILE A 66 8.59 4.46 -3.90
N ASN A 67 9.88 4.66 -3.61
CA ASN A 67 10.44 5.35 -2.45
C ASN A 67 9.87 6.77 -2.22
N ASN A 68 8.67 6.84 -1.67
CA ASN A 68 7.92 8.04 -1.34
C ASN A 68 7.78 8.13 0.18
N PHE A 69 7.47 9.31 0.68
CA PHE A 69 7.23 9.56 2.10
C PHE A 69 6.17 8.62 2.70
N THR A 70 5.14 8.28 1.92
CA THR A 70 4.10 7.31 2.29
C THR A 70 4.65 5.89 2.49
N PHE A 71 5.60 5.45 1.65
CA PHE A 71 6.27 4.16 1.81
C PHE A 71 7.03 4.08 3.13
N PHE A 72 7.82 5.11 3.46
CA PHE A 72 8.56 5.16 4.72
C PHE A 72 7.62 5.13 5.94
N GLN A 73 6.50 5.86 5.89
CA GLN A 73 5.52 5.84 6.97
C GLN A 73 4.89 4.45 7.16
N ILE A 74 4.43 3.82 6.08
CA ILE A 74 3.80 2.50 6.14
C ILE A 74 4.82 1.45 6.59
N SER A 75 6.03 1.50 6.04
CA SER A 75 7.15 0.62 6.40
C SER A 75 7.49 0.74 7.89
N ASN A 76 7.69 1.95 8.40
CA ASN A 76 8.03 2.17 9.81
C ASN A 76 6.92 1.70 10.75
N LYS A 77 5.65 2.03 10.46
CA LYS A 77 4.51 1.52 11.23
C LYS A 77 4.49 -0.01 11.26
N THR A 78 4.73 -0.64 10.12
CA THR A 78 4.74 -2.09 9.99
C THR A 78 5.90 -2.73 10.76
N LEU A 79 7.10 -2.13 10.71
CA LEU A 79 8.27 -2.57 11.47
C LEU A 79 8.05 -2.46 12.99
N VAL A 80 7.37 -1.41 13.45
CA VAL A 80 7.00 -1.26 14.87
C VAL A 80 6.00 -2.34 15.28
N ILE A 81 4.96 -2.59 14.50
CA ILE A 81 3.95 -3.63 14.82
C ILE A 81 4.59 -5.02 14.85
N THR A 82 5.37 -5.35 13.82
CA THR A 82 6.04 -6.66 13.71
C THR A 82 7.07 -6.88 14.82
N SER A 83 7.84 -5.85 15.20
CA SER A 83 8.78 -5.93 16.32
C SER A 83 8.07 -6.11 17.67
N LEU A 84 6.97 -5.40 17.93
CA LEU A 84 6.16 -5.58 19.13
C LEU A 84 5.58 -7.00 19.24
N ILE A 85 5.09 -7.55 18.13
CA ILE A 85 4.58 -8.92 18.08
C ILE A 85 5.70 -9.93 18.36
N SER A 86 6.89 -9.74 17.79
CA SER A 86 8.04 -10.59 18.09
C SER A 86 8.45 -10.53 19.56
N ILE A 87 8.43 -9.34 20.17
CA ILE A 87 8.72 -9.16 21.59
C ILE A 87 7.68 -9.90 22.43
N ALA A 88 6.39 -9.73 22.13
CA ALA A 88 5.31 -10.41 22.82
C ALA A 88 5.42 -11.95 22.69
N PHE A 89 5.69 -12.45 21.49
CA PHE A 89 5.86 -13.89 21.23
C PHE A 89 6.97 -14.51 22.10
N PHE A 90 8.16 -13.89 22.12
CA PHE A 90 9.28 -14.39 22.93
C PHE A 90 9.09 -14.18 24.44
N TYR A 91 8.24 -13.25 24.86
CA TYR A 91 7.94 -13.03 26.27
C TYR A 91 6.91 -14.04 26.81
N LEU A 92 5.90 -14.37 26.00
CA LEU A 92 4.82 -15.29 26.37
C LEU A 92 5.24 -16.77 26.31
N ILE A 93 6.32 -17.09 25.56
CA ILE A 93 6.82 -18.47 25.41
C ILE A 93 8.28 -18.57 25.95
N PRO A 94 8.48 -18.53 27.28
CA PRO A 94 9.82 -18.49 27.88
C PRO A 94 10.62 -19.80 27.79
N ASN A 95 9.99 -20.95 27.46
CA ASN A 95 10.62 -22.28 27.49
C ASN A 95 11.43 -22.67 26.24
N ILE A 96 11.80 -21.72 25.39
CA ILE A 96 12.50 -22.02 24.12
C ILE A 96 14.02 -22.27 24.32
N GLY A 97 14.55 -22.22 25.55
CA GLY A 97 15.96 -22.54 25.84
C GLY A 97 16.97 -21.54 25.26
N ILE A 98 16.49 -20.41 24.78
CA ILE A 98 17.28 -19.31 24.21
C ILE A 98 17.21 -18.14 25.19
N THR A 99 18.24 -17.29 25.24
CA THR A 99 18.18 -15.96 25.88
C THR A 99 17.66 -14.95 24.85
N PRO A 100 16.33 -14.81 24.67
CA PRO A 100 15.76 -14.28 23.42
C PRO A 100 15.84 -12.75 23.40
N LYS A 101 15.84 -12.12 24.58
CA LYS A 101 15.69 -10.67 24.75
C LYS A 101 16.77 -9.86 24.03
N ARG A 102 18.04 -10.22 24.21
CA ARG A 102 19.18 -9.52 23.58
C ARG A 102 19.36 -9.91 22.11
N ASN A 103 19.12 -11.18 21.75
CA ASN A 103 19.14 -11.65 20.36
C ASN A 103 18.11 -10.93 19.52
N LEU A 104 16.88 -10.85 20.03
CA LEU A 104 15.78 -10.19 19.34
C LEU A 104 16.06 -8.69 19.14
N PHE A 105 16.61 -8.02 20.15
CA PHE A 105 16.94 -6.60 20.02
C PHE A 105 18.00 -6.33 18.95
N ILE A 106 19.11 -7.10 18.96
CA ILE A 106 20.16 -7.01 17.94
C ILE A 106 19.57 -7.36 16.56
N PHE A 107 18.77 -8.41 16.49
CA PHE A 107 18.08 -8.82 15.26
C PHE A 107 17.21 -7.71 14.69
N ILE A 108 16.39 -7.04 15.51
CA ILE A 108 15.52 -5.95 15.05
C ILE A 108 16.35 -4.81 14.47
N ILE A 109 17.43 -4.39 15.14
CA ILE A 109 18.29 -3.32 14.65
C ILE A 109 18.92 -3.69 13.30
N VAL A 110 19.52 -4.88 13.23
CA VAL A 110 20.15 -5.40 12.02
C VAL A 110 19.12 -5.50 10.89
N PHE A 111 17.94 -6.04 11.18
CA PHE A 111 16.85 -6.17 10.21
C PHE A 111 16.40 -4.83 9.67
N VAL A 112 16.16 -3.83 10.53
CA VAL A 112 15.72 -2.49 10.09
C VAL A 112 16.75 -1.88 9.12
N ILE A 113 18.05 -2.03 9.40
CA ILE A 113 19.12 -1.52 8.54
C ILE A 113 19.11 -2.25 7.19
N LEU A 114 19.21 -3.59 7.20
CA LEU A 114 19.26 -4.40 5.97
C LEU A 114 17.98 -4.26 5.13
N PHE A 115 16.82 -4.23 5.77
CA PHE A 115 15.53 -4.05 5.12
C PHE A 115 15.45 -2.69 4.43
N THR A 116 15.88 -1.62 5.09
CA THR A 116 15.90 -0.27 4.50
C THR A 116 16.83 -0.21 3.29
N VAL A 117 18.04 -0.78 3.42
CA VAL A 117 19.02 -0.83 2.32
C VAL A 117 18.49 -1.62 1.13
N TRP A 118 17.91 -2.79 1.37
CA TRP A 118 17.29 -3.59 0.32
C TRP A 118 16.15 -2.88 -0.38
N ARG A 119 15.23 -2.28 0.38
CA ARG A 119 14.10 -1.57 -0.20
C ARG A 119 14.58 -0.37 -1.03
N GLN A 120 15.61 0.33 -0.57
CA GLN A 120 16.25 1.39 -1.34
C GLN A 120 16.88 0.86 -2.64
N PHE A 121 17.61 -0.25 -2.57
CA PHE A 121 18.26 -0.88 -3.73
C PHE A 121 17.25 -1.41 -4.75
N TYR A 122 16.24 -2.14 -4.28
CA TYR A 122 15.14 -2.65 -5.10
C TYR A 122 14.40 -1.50 -5.80
N ASN A 123 14.16 -0.41 -5.08
CA ASN A 123 13.53 0.79 -5.63
C ASN A 123 14.40 1.51 -6.65
N TRP A 124 15.70 1.62 -6.40
CA TRP A 124 16.64 2.19 -7.36
C TRP A 124 16.70 1.35 -8.65
N SER A 125 16.78 0.03 -8.52
CA SER A 125 16.67 -0.91 -9.64
C SER A 125 15.35 -0.72 -10.37
N LEU A 126 14.22 -0.67 -9.66
CA LEU A 126 12.92 -0.45 -10.27
C LEU A 126 12.78 0.92 -10.94
N LYS A 127 13.33 2.01 -10.40
CA LYS A 127 13.25 3.34 -11.03
C LYS A 127 13.91 3.36 -12.41
N THR A 128 14.98 2.61 -12.59
CA THR A 128 15.68 2.46 -13.87
C THR A 128 14.90 1.58 -14.86
N TYR A 129 14.06 0.66 -14.36
CA TYR A 129 13.34 -0.35 -15.17
C TYR A 129 11.80 -0.25 -15.12
N LEU A 130 11.24 0.79 -14.50
CA LEU A 130 9.80 1.05 -14.51
C LEU A 130 9.49 1.68 -15.87
N PRO A 131 8.76 0.97 -16.75
CA PRO A 131 8.30 1.58 -17.97
C PRO A 131 7.47 2.78 -17.57
N LYS A 132 7.86 3.96 -18.04
CA LYS A 132 7.05 5.16 -17.82
C LYS A 132 5.73 4.92 -18.53
N ASN A 133 4.66 4.76 -17.76
CA ASN A 133 3.32 4.54 -18.26
C ASN A 133 2.92 5.78 -19.05
N LYS A 134 2.84 5.62 -20.36
CA LYS A 134 2.40 6.69 -21.24
C LYS A 134 0.90 6.85 -21.10
N LEU A 135 0.50 8.07 -20.75
CA LEU A 135 -0.88 8.49 -20.56
C LEU A 135 -1.36 9.21 -21.82
N ALA A 136 -2.60 8.94 -22.18
CA ALA A 136 -3.39 9.82 -23.01
C ALA A 136 -4.50 10.44 -22.17
N ILE A 137 -4.76 11.74 -22.37
CA ILE A 137 -5.86 12.45 -21.69
C ILE A 137 -6.89 12.79 -22.75
N ILE A 138 -8.16 12.48 -22.48
CA ILE A 138 -9.28 12.80 -23.37
C ILE A 138 -10.08 13.94 -22.74
N GLY A 139 -10.11 15.06 -23.45
CA GLY A 139 -10.60 16.37 -23.06
C GLY A 139 -9.58 17.15 -22.24
N TYR A 140 -9.61 18.48 -22.37
CA TYR A 140 -8.73 19.38 -21.65
C TYR A 140 -9.54 20.33 -20.77
N ASN A 141 -9.12 20.44 -19.51
CA ASN A 141 -9.67 21.40 -18.55
C ASN A 141 -8.55 21.92 -17.63
N LYS A 142 -8.87 22.90 -16.78
CA LYS A 142 -7.91 23.48 -15.83
C LYS A 142 -7.32 22.44 -14.87
N LEU A 143 -8.11 21.45 -14.46
CA LEU A 143 -7.66 20.33 -13.61
C LEU A 143 -6.61 19.45 -14.28
N VAL A 144 -6.71 19.24 -15.60
CA VAL A 144 -5.68 18.52 -16.38
C VAL A 144 -4.36 19.29 -16.37
N GLU A 145 -4.39 20.61 -16.48
CA GLU A 145 -3.18 21.45 -16.39
C GLU A 145 -2.51 21.29 -15.02
N GLU A 146 -3.28 21.32 -13.94
CA GLU A 146 -2.78 21.07 -12.58
C GLU A 146 -2.22 19.66 -12.43
N LEU A 147 -2.92 18.65 -12.96
CA LEU A 147 -2.46 17.27 -12.94
C LEU A 147 -1.11 17.11 -13.67
N ILE A 148 -0.97 17.73 -14.85
CA ILE A 148 0.30 17.72 -15.61
C ILE A 148 1.42 18.34 -14.78
N LYS A 149 1.18 19.49 -14.14
CA LYS A 149 2.17 20.15 -13.26
C LYS A 149 2.55 19.25 -12.07
N GLU A 150 1.59 18.58 -11.45
CA GLU A 150 1.86 17.64 -10.34
C GLU A 150 2.65 16.41 -10.79
N LEU A 151 2.34 15.86 -11.97
CA LEU A 151 3.10 14.76 -12.56
C LEU A 151 4.54 15.16 -12.89
N GLN A 152 4.75 16.38 -13.41
CA GLN A 152 6.08 16.92 -13.67
C GLN A 152 6.90 17.15 -12.39
N LYS A 153 6.26 17.60 -11.30
CA LYS A 153 6.90 17.73 -9.98
C LYS A 153 7.26 16.37 -9.36
N LYS A 154 6.51 15.31 -9.70
CA LYS A 154 6.66 13.96 -9.11
C LYS A 154 7.05 12.92 -10.17
N PRO A 155 8.24 13.03 -10.80
CA PRO A 155 8.64 12.13 -11.88
C PRO A 155 8.83 10.67 -11.42
N HIS A 156 8.95 10.44 -10.11
CA HIS A 156 9.07 9.12 -9.50
C HIS A 156 7.80 8.27 -9.65
N ILE A 157 6.62 8.87 -9.88
CA ILE A 157 5.36 8.12 -10.03
C ILE A 157 5.37 7.28 -11.33
N GLY A 158 6.21 7.62 -12.30
CA GLY A 158 6.42 6.80 -13.48
C GLY A 158 5.32 6.94 -14.53
N TYR A 159 4.60 8.07 -14.56
CA TYR A 159 3.68 8.40 -15.64
C TYR A 159 4.23 9.55 -16.50
N ILE A 160 4.01 9.48 -17.81
CA ILE A 160 4.27 10.59 -18.73
C ILE A 160 3.00 10.85 -19.53
N VAL A 161 2.54 12.09 -19.56
CA VAL A 161 1.50 12.52 -20.49
C VAL A 161 2.10 12.61 -21.89
N SER A 162 1.62 11.75 -22.78
CA SER A 162 2.15 11.55 -24.13
C SER A 162 1.21 12.05 -25.23
N LEU A 163 -0.05 12.29 -24.88
CA LEU A 163 -1.10 12.65 -25.82
C LEU A 163 -2.24 13.35 -25.08
N ILE A 164 -2.80 14.39 -25.68
CA ILE A 164 -4.06 15.00 -25.25
C ILE A 164 -5.00 15.02 -26.46
N ALA A 165 -6.23 14.54 -26.31
CA ALA A 165 -7.23 14.56 -27.37
C ALA A 165 -8.41 15.42 -26.94
N ASP A 166 -8.64 16.55 -27.61
CA ASP A 166 -9.78 17.45 -27.34
C ASP A 166 -10.30 18.03 -28.66
N ASP A 167 -11.59 17.81 -28.93
CA ASP A 167 -12.27 18.28 -30.14
C ASP A 167 -12.72 19.76 -30.00
N THR A 168 -12.89 20.23 -28.75
CA THR A 168 -13.53 21.53 -28.48
C THR A 168 -12.56 22.70 -28.47
N ASN A 169 -11.30 22.47 -28.08
CA ASN A 169 -10.32 23.54 -27.86
C ASN A 169 -9.10 23.43 -28.79
N LYS A 170 -9.13 24.18 -29.89
CA LYS A 170 -8.07 24.19 -30.93
C LYS A 170 -6.75 24.87 -30.52
N ASN A 171 -6.73 25.63 -29.41
CA ASN A 171 -5.62 26.54 -29.04
C ASN A 171 -4.96 26.23 -27.69
N ILE A 172 -4.94 24.96 -27.28
CA ILE A 172 -4.26 24.60 -26.03
C ILE A 172 -2.77 24.47 -26.33
N PHE A 173 -1.95 25.41 -25.87
CA PHE A 173 -0.50 25.23 -25.84
C PHE A 173 -0.11 24.48 -24.56
N SER A 174 -0.12 23.15 -24.62
CA SER A 174 0.44 22.32 -23.57
C SER A 174 1.89 21.99 -23.91
N ASN A 175 2.84 22.60 -23.20
CA ASN A 175 4.30 22.41 -23.30
C ASN A 175 4.71 21.01 -23.84
N ASN A 176 5.07 20.93 -25.12
CA ASN A 176 5.65 19.77 -25.81
C ASN A 176 4.81 18.47 -25.86
N ILE A 177 3.50 18.51 -25.59
CA ILE A 177 2.64 17.31 -25.69
C ILE A 177 1.80 17.41 -26.98
N PRO A 178 1.78 16.38 -27.85
CA PRO A 178 0.98 16.40 -29.05
C PRO A 178 -0.52 16.40 -28.71
N ILE A 179 -1.24 17.36 -29.28
CA ILE A 179 -2.70 17.49 -29.15
C ILE A 179 -3.37 17.01 -30.43
N ILE A 180 -4.42 16.22 -30.27
CA ILE A 180 -5.22 15.71 -31.37
C ILE A 180 -6.62 16.30 -31.26
N ASN A 181 -7.11 16.81 -32.38
CA ASN A 181 -8.42 17.42 -32.46
C ASN A 181 -9.51 16.47 -32.98
N ASN A 182 -9.16 15.23 -33.33
CA ASN A 182 -10.10 14.25 -33.88
C ASN A 182 -9.98 12.87 -33.22
N PHE A 183 -11.10 12.30 -32.79
CA PHE A 183 -11.12 11.03 -32.07
C PHE A 183 -10.97 9.80 -32.97
N THR A 184 -11.10 9.96 -34.30
CA THR A 184 -10.95 8.86 -35.28
C THR A 184 -9.56 8.23 -35.26
N ASP A 185 -8.53 9.05 -35.03
CA ASP A 185 -7.12 8.62 -35.14
C ASP A 185 -6.57 8.09 -33.81
N LEU A 186 -7.39 8.15 -32.76
CA LEU A 186 -7.05 7.78 -31.39
C LEU A 186 -6.54 6.33 -31.28
N PRO A 187 -7.13 5.31 -31.95
CA PRO A 187 -6.62 3.93 -31.90
C PRO A 187 -5.21 3.77 -32.50
N GLU A 188 -4.91 4.49 -33.59
CA GLU A 188 -3.60 4.43 -34.23
C GLU A 188 -2.53 5.13 -33.40
N LEU A 189 -2.89 6.27 -32.80
CA LEU A 189 -1.98 7.05 -31.98
C LEU A 189 -1.66 6.37 -30.65
N ILE A 190 -2.63 5.65 -30.08
CA ILE A 190 -2.40 4.75 -28.94
C ILE A 190 -1.36 3.68 -29.29
N LYS A 191 -1.52 3.00 -30.44
CA LYS A 191 -0.58 1.97 -30.89
C LYS A 191 0.81 2.56 -31.14
N LYS A 192 0.90 3.66 -31.89
CA LYS A 192 2.16 4.32 -32.26
C LYS A 192 2.91 4.80 -31.02
N ASN A 193 2.21 5.45 -30.10
CA ASN A 193 2.83 6.02 -28.91
C ASN A 193 3.03 4.99 -27.79
N LYS A 194 2.48 3.76 -27.90
CA LYS A 194 2.47 2.73 -26.86
C LYS A 194 1.82 3.24 -25.57
N ILE A 195 0.64 3.86 -25.71
CA ILE A 195 -0.14 4.37 -24.59
C ILE A 195 -0.65 3.19 -23.76
N THR A 196 -0.50 3.30 -22.45
CA THR A 196 -0.82 2.23 -21.48
C THR A 196 -2.03 2.57 -20.62
N SER A 197 -2.31 3.86 -20.43
CA SER A 197 -3.51 4.28 -19.71
C SER A 197 -4.14 5.53 -20.34
N ILE A 198 -5.46 5.63 -20.23
CA ILE A 198 -6.27 6.73 -20.74
C ILE A 198 -7.01 7.36 -19.57
N ILE A 199 -6.98 8.69 -19.50
CA ILE A 199 -7.69 9.48 -18.50
C ILE A 199 -8.84 10.21 -19.18
N PHE A 200 -10.04 10.06 -18.64
CA PHE A 200 -11.24 10.73 -19.14
C PHE A 200 -11.58 11.95 -18.31
N THR A 201 -11.67 13.10 -18.96
CA THR A 201 -12.28 14.30 -18.37
C THR A 201 -13.75 14.44 -18.75
N ILE A 202 -14.12 13.90 -19.90
CA ILE A 202 -15.49 13.91 -20.44
C ILE A 202 -16.10 12.54 -20.19
N ASN A 203 -17.37 12.50 -19.77
CA ASN A 203 -18.07 11.25 -19.58
C ASN A 203 -18.22 10.52 -20.95
N PRO A 204 -17.65 9.32 -21.13
CA PRO A 204 -17.70 8.60 -22.41
C PRO A 204 -19.13 8.28 -22.87
N HIS A 205 -20.11 8.30 -21.96
CA HIS A 205 -21.50 8.10 -22.30
C HIS A 205 -22.11 9.24 -23.13
N GLN A 206 -21.54 10.45 -23.04
CA GLN A 206 -22.05 11.66 -23.68
C GLN A 206 -21.59 11.82 -25.14
N SER A 207 -20.52 11.13 -25.56
CA SER A 207 -19.99 11.24 -26.93
C SER A 207 -19.95 9.87 -27.64
N PRO A 208 -20.81 9.66 -28.65
CA PRO A 208 -20.82 8.44 -29.46
C PRO A 208 -19.46 8.11 -30.10
N GLU A 209 -18.76 9.15 -30.56
CA GLU A 209 -17.45 9.04 -31.23
C GLU A 209 -16.36 8.51 -30.29
N LEU A 210 -16.30 8.99 -29.05
CA LEU A 210 -15.37 8.47 -28.04
C LEU A 210 -15.67 7.01 -27.74
N ARG A 211 -16.94 6.62 -27.59
CA ARG A 211 -17.32 5.22 -27.36
C ARG A 211 -16.80 4.31 -28.47
N ILE A 212 -17.00 4.69 -29.72
CA ILE A 212 -16.56 3.88 -30.87
C ILE A 212 -15.02 3.78 -30.89
N ALA A 213 -14.31 4.90 -30.70
CA ALA A 213 -12.86 4.91 -30.64
C ALA A 213 -12.33 4.02 -29.49
N LEU A 214 -12.96 4.08 -28.31
CA LEU A 214 -12.59 3.25 -27.16
C LEU A 214 -12.88 1.77 -27.38
N PHE A 215 -14.00 1.43 -28.01
CA PHE A 215 -14.35 0.06 -28.35
C PHE A 215 -13.28 -0.55 -29.27
N ASN A 216 -12.81 0.21 -30.26
CA ASN A 216 -11.73 -0.20 -31.15
C ASN A 216 -10.38 -0.38 -30.42
N CYS A 217 -10.22 0.24 -29.25
CA CYS A 217 -9.02 0.12 -28.43
C CYS A 217 -9.08 -1.04 -27.40
N LEU A 218 -10.19 -1.76 -27.27
CA LEU A 218 -10.34 -2.83 -26.26
C LEU A 218 -9.29 -3.94 -26.40
N SER A 219 -8.88 -4.24 -27.64
CA SER A 219 -7.84 -5.23 -27.94
C SER A 219 -6.45 -4.88 -27.36
N LEU A 220 -6.22 -3.61 -27.01
CA LEU A 220 -4.92 -3.07 -26.58
C LEU A 220 -4.68 -3.17 -25.06
N LYS A 221 -5.63 -3.71 -24.28
CA LYS A 221 -5.52 -3.91 -22.81
C LYS A 221 -5.06 -2.64 -22.07
N ILE A 222 -5.71 -1.52 -22.38
CA ILE A 222 -5.39 -0.21 -21.81
C ILE A 222 -6.12 -0.04 -20.47
N ASN A 223 -5.48 0.61 -19.51
CA ASN A 223 -6.14 0.99 -18.26
C ASN A 223 -6.92 2.29 -18.44
N TYR A 224 -8.14 2.31 -17.93
CA TYR A 224 -9.04 3.44 -18.03
C TYR A 224 -9.23 4.08 -16.67
N PHE A 225 -9.04 5.39 -16.57
CA PHE A 225 -9.22 6.15 -15.33
C PHE A 225 -10.11 7.36 -15.57
N SER A 226 -10.95 7.69 -14.59
CA SER A 226 -11.59 9.00 -14.53
C SER A 226 -10.56 10.04 -14.08
N LEU A 227 -10.72 11.30 -14.50
CA LEU A 227 -9.87 12.40 -14.04
C LEU A 227 -9.88 12.54 -12.50
N PRO A 228 -11.05 12.54 -11.80
CA PRO A 228 -11.08 12.66 -10.35
C PRO A 228 -10.32 11.54 -9.64
N ASP A 229 -10.51 10.28 -10.06
CA ASP A 229 -9.86 9.13 -9.43
C ASP A 229 -8.35 9.15 -9.66
N PHE A 230 -7.92 9.50 -10.87
CA PHE A 230 -6.50 9.61 -11.17
C PHE A 230 -5.86 10.76 -10.39
N TYR A 231 -6.53 11.90 -10.27
CA TYR A 231 -6.06 13.02 -9.46
C TYR A 231 -5.93 12.63 -7.98
N GLU A 232 -6.92 11.91 -7.43
CA GLU A 232 -6.88 11.37 -6.07
C GLU A 232 -5.68 10.44 -5.87
N ILE A 233 -5.42 9.53 -6.81
CA ILE A 233 -4.27 8.60 -6.74
C ILE A 233 -2.92 9.34 -6.72
N ILE A 234 -2.81 10.44 -7.46
CA ILE A 234 -1.55 11.20 -7.61
C ILE A 234 -1.33 12.20 -6.46
N THR A 235 -2.40 12.81 -5.96
CA THR A 235 -2.34 13.91 -5.00
C THR A 235 -2.78 13.53 -3.59
N ASN A 236 -3.43 12.37 -3.41
CA ASN A 236 -4.19 11.99 -2.22
C ASN A 236 -5.25 13.03 -1.82
N ARG A 237 -5.75 13.82 -2.77
CA ARG A 237 -6.78 14.85 -2.57
C ARG A 237 -7.88 14.65 -3.60
N VAL A 238 -9.13 14.88 -3.19
CA VAL A 238 -10.26 14.85 -4.11
C VAL A 238 -10.47 16.27 -4.66
N PRO A 239 -10.39 16.48 -5.99
CA PRO A 239 -10.60 17.80 -6.58
C PRO A 239 -12.10 18.13 -6.55
N ILE A 240 -12.49 19.11 -5.74
CA ILE A 240 -13.91 19.49 -5.53
C ILE A 240 -14.60 19.86 -6.86
N GLU A 241 -13.84 20.47 -7.76
CA GLU A 241 -14.28 20.93 -9.09
C GLU A 241 -14.65 19.78 -10.05
N ALA A 242 -14.20 18.55 -9.75
CA ALA A 242 -14.42 17.37 -10.58
C ALA A 242 -15.43 16.38 -9.97
N ILE A 243 -15.98 16.70 -8.79
CA ILE A 243 -16.97 15.87 -8.11
C ILE A 243 -18.35 16.18 -8.68
N ASP A 244 -18.97 15.22 -9.34
CA ASP A 244 -20.39 15.26 -9.67
C ASP A 244 -21.20 14.27 -8.81
N GLN A 245 -22.53 14.36 -8.91
CA GLN A 245 -23.43 13.48 -8.16
C GLN A 245 -23.21 12.00 -8.52
N MET A 246 -22.82 11.71 -9.76
CA MET A 246 -22.58 10.34 -10.24
C MET A 246 -21.34 9.73 -9.60
N TRP A 247 -20.21 10.45 -9.62
CA TRP A 247 -18.97 10.06 -8.97
C TRP A 247 -19.19 9.81 -7.47
N PHE A 248 -19.99 10.65 -6.81
CA PHE A 248 -20.31 10.48 -5.39
C PHE A 248 -21.08 9.17 -5.13
N LEU A 249 -22.09 8.87 -5.97
CA LEU A 249 -22.86 7.63 -5.87
C LEU A 249 -22.01 6.38 -6.18
N GLU A 250 -21.12 6.46 -7.16
CA GLU A 250 -20.17 5.38 -7.50
C GLU A 250 -19.21 5.09 -6.34
N LYS A 251 -18.68 6.13 -5.67
CA LYS A 251 -17.80 5.96 -4.51
C LYS A 251 -18.53 5.40 -3.29
N LEU A 252 -19.78 5.79 -3.06
CA LEU A 252 -20.61 5.22 -2.00
C LEU A 252 -20.88 3.73 -2.23
N ASN A 253 -21.17 3.33 -3.47
CA ASN A 253 -21.47 1.93 -3.80
C ASN A 253 -20.21 1.06 -3.89
N GLY A 254 -19.07 1.60 -4.33
CA GLY A 254 -17.79 0.88 -4.44
C GLY A 254 -17.09 0.60 -3.10
N GLY A 255 -17.62 1.14 -2.00
CA GLY A 255 -17.03 1.08 -0.66
C GLY A 255 -17.30 -0.19 0.13
N ASN A 256 -18.12 -1.11 -0.38
CA ASN A 256 -18.48 -2.33 0.36
C ASN A 256 -17.36 -3.39 0.27
N LYS A 257 -16.23 -3.12 0.96
CA LYS A 257 -15.28 -4.16 1.36
C LYS A 257 -15.86 -4.95 2.52
N ILE A 258 -17.01 -5.57 2.29
CA ILE A 258 -17.78 -6.36 3.25
C ILE A 258 -16.86 -7.33 4.01
N TRP A 259 -15.93 -7.98 3.30
CA TRP A 259 -14.92 -8.87 3.88
C TRP A 259 -13.91 -8.17 4.80
N PHE A 260 -13.46 -6.96 4.46
CA PHE A 260 -12.56 -6.18 5.31
C PHE A 260 -13.28 -5.73 6.58
N ASP A 261 -14.53 -5.28 6.46
CA ASP A 261 -15.32 -4.84 7.60
C ASP A 261 -15.69 -6.01 8.52
N TYR A 262 -16.07 -7.17 7.97
CA TYR A 262 -16.26 -8.39 8.76
C TYR A 262 -14.98 -8.83 9.47
N PHE A 263 -13.84 -8.83 8.77
CA PHE A 263 -12.58 -9.23 9.38
C PHE A 263 -12.13 -8.27 10.48
N LYS A 264 -12.33 -6.97 10.27
CA LYS A 264 -12.09 -5.94 11.28
C LYS A 264 -12.97 -6.16 12.50
N ASN A 265 -14.28 -6.32 12.32
CA ASN A 265 -15.21 -6.55 13.41
C ASN A 265 -14.88 -7.84 14.19
N PHE A 266 -14.49 -8.91 13.49
CA PHE A 266 -14.05 -10.15 14.13
C PHE A 266 -12.77 -9.95 14.95
N TYR A 267 -11.79 -9.22 14.42
CA TYR A 267 -10.55 -8.90 15.11
C TYR A 267 -10.78 -8.01 16.34
N ASP A 268 -11.62 -6.98 16.21
CA ASP A 268 -11.99 -6.09 17.31
C ASP A 268 -12.72 -6.87 18.41
N PHE A 269 -13.61 -7.80 18.06
CA PHE A 269 -14.26 -8.70 19.01
C PHE A 269 -13.26 -9.62 19.73
N LEU A 270 -12.31 -10.22 18.99
CA LEU A 270 -11.30 -11.11 19.55
C LEU A 270 -10.37 -10.37 20.53
N LEU A 271 -9.92 -9.16 20.15
CA LEU A 271 -9.12 -8.30 21.02
C LEU A 271 -9.89 -7.88 22.26
N ALA A 272 -11.16 -7.46 22.11
CA ALA A 272 -11.99 -7.08 23.23
C ALA A 272 -12.16 -8.24 24.23
N LEU A 273 -12.36 -9.47 23.72
CA LEU A 273 -12.50 -10.66 24.54
C LEU A 273 -11.20 -11.01 25.29
N ILE A 274 -10.04 -10.88 24.65
CA ILE A 274 -8.73 -11.08 25.30
C ILE A 274 -8.50 -10.04 26.40
N ILE A 275 -8.75 -8.75 26.11
CA ILE A 275 -8.61 -7.68 27.09
C ILE A 275 -9.56 -7.89 28.27
N LEU A 276 -10.79 -8.32 28.01
CA LEU A 276 -11.77 -8.63 29.04
C LEU A 276 -11.28 -9.77 29.94
N LEU A 277 -10.80 -10.87 29.38
CA LEU A 277 -10.24 -11.99 30.15
C LEU A 277 -9.05 -11.58 31.03
N ILE A 278 -8.14 -10.76 30.49
CA ILE A 278 -6.96 -10.28 31.23
C ILE A 278 -7.35 -9.32 32.36
N THR A 279 -8.35 -8.47 32.13
CA THR A 279 -8.80 -7.47 33.12
C THR A 279 -9.80 -8.05 34.13
N LEU A 280 -10.44 -9.19 33.82
CA LEU A 280 -11.45 -9.87 34.66
C LEU A 280 -11.03 -10.04 36.13
N PRO A 281 -9.79 -10.50 36.45
CA PRO A 281 -9.35 -10.63 37.84
C PRO A 281 -9.32 -9.28 38.57
N GLY A 282 -8.93 -8.21 37.87
CA GLY A 282 -8.94 -6.85 38.42
C GLY A 282 -10.35 -6.36 38.73
N TRP A 283 -11.30 -6.59 37.82
CA TRP A 283 -12.72 -6.26 38.03
C TRP A 283 -13.31 -7.02 39.22
N LEU A 284 -12.96 -8.30 39.41
CA LEU A 284 -13.40 -9.07 40.59
C LEU A 284 -12.86 -8.49 41.90
N ILE A 285 -11.59 -8.08 41.94
CA ILE A 285 -11.01 -7.46 43.14
C ILE A 285 -11.71 -6.13 43.46
N ILE A 286 -11.93 -5.28 42.44
CA ILE A 286 -12.65 -4.01 42.59
C ILE A 286 -14.07 -4.25 43.10
N ALA A 287 -14.76 -5.25 42.55
CA ALA A 287 -16.11 -5.63 42.98
C ALA A 287 -16.17 -6.06 44.46
N ILE A 288 -15.16 -6.82 44.93
CA ILE A 288 -15.05 -7.22 46.34
C ILE A 288 -14.79 -6.00 47.23
N ILE A 289 -13.87 -5.11 46.84
CA ILE A 289 -13.56 -3.88 47.59
C ILE A 289 -14.80 -3.00 47.71
N ILE A 290 -15.55 -2.78 46.63
CA ILE A 290 -16.78 -1.97 46.66
C ILE A 290 -17.79 -2.57 47.63
N LYS A 291 -17.95 -3.90 47.63
CA LYS A 291 -18.89 -4.59 48.54
C LYS A 291 -18.49 -4.54 50.01
N LEU A 292 -17.19 -4.40 50.30
CA LEU A 292 -16.68 -4.26 51.67
C LEU A 292 -16.76 -2.81 52.16
N THR A 293 -16.62 -1.82 51.27
CA THR A 293 -16.58 -0.39 51.63
C THR A 293 -17.93 0.30 51.52
N SER A 294 -18.88 -0.22 50.73
CA SER A 294 -20.19 0.37 50.47
C SER A 294 -21.32 -0.65 50.60
N HIS A 295 -22.47 -0.23 51.14
CA HIS A 295 -23.69 -1.06 51.26
C HIS A 295 -24.52 -1.12 49.96
N GLY A 296 -24.03 -0.52 48.86
CA GLY A 296 -24.74 -0.46 47.57
C GLY A 296 -24.42 -1.62 46.62
N PRO A 297 -25.21 -1.79 45.53
CA PRO A 297 -24.94 -2.78 44.49
C PRO A 297 -23.65 -2.46 43.72
N ILE A 298 -22.95 -3.52 43.27
CA ILE A 298 -21.66 -3.43 42.55
C ILE A 298 -21.82 -2.77 41.17
N PHE A 299 -22.97 -2.98 40.52
CA PHE A 299 -23.30 -2.35 39.24
C PHE A 299 -24.24 -1.17 39.48
N PHE A 300 -23.74 0.04 39.28
CA PHE A 300 -24.57 1.24 39.19
C PHE A 300 -25.16 1.32 37.79
N ILE A 301 -26.37 0.80 37.64
CA ILE A 301 -27.19 1.06 36.46
C ILE A 301 -27.86 2.40 36.74
N MET A 302 -27.48 3.43 35.97
CA MET A 302 -28.19 4.70 35.95
C MET A 302 -29.42 4.60 35.06
#